data_AF-A0A1W9QXV5-F1
#
_entry.id   AF-A0A1W9QXV5-F1
#
_cell.length_a   1.000
_cell.length_b   1.000
_cell.length_c   1.000
_cell.angle_alpha   90.00
_cell.angle_beta   90.00
_cell.angle_gamma   90.00
#
_symmetry.space_group_name_H-M   'P 1'
#
loop_
_entity.id
_entity.type
_entity.pdbx_description
1 polymer ?
#
loop_
_entity_poly.entity_id
_entity_poly.type
_entity_poly.pdbx_seq_one_letter_code
_entity_poly.pdbx_strand_id
1 'polypeptide(L)'
;MGIEKLTDKQDKQDKIVGMFDDIASTYDLANRVLSFGIDIQWRKKGCDKAFEILGILGQKELAQVTDVATGTGDLLIYWKEQAQKNGVSIQKYVGVDPSVGMLEVAKKKVDLKKVLPKIGGFISKNYEAYQYLPESIEEFLTTEMLAQELEEAGFEMKYTKSFSMGISTLLVAQKK
;
A
#
# COMPACT_ATOMS: atom_id res chain seq x y z
N MET A 1 6.45 -15.04 -31.00
CA MET A 1 7.30 -14.05 -30.28
C MET A 1 6.54 -12.95 -29.54
N GLY A 2 5.63 -12.17 -30.15
CA GLY A 2 4.91 -11.10 -29.42
C GLY A 2 3.72 -11.57 -28.57
N ILE A 3 2.92 -12.50 -29.11
CA ILE A 3 1.71 -13.00 -28.44
C ILE A 3 2.07 -13.94 -27.28
N GLU A 4 3.01 -14.89 -27.47
CA GLU A 4 3.46 -15.80 -26.41
C GLU A 4 4.04 -15.07 -25.18
N LYS A 5 4.78 -13.98 -25.38
CA LYS A 5 5.30 -13.15 -24.27
C LYS A 5 4.20 -12.43 -23.49
N LEU A 6 3.10 -12.07 -24.15
CA LEU A 6 1.95 -11.45 -23.51
C LEU A 6 1.12 -12.48 -22.73
N THR A 7 0.98 -13.71 -23.26
CA THR A 7 0.30 -14.81 -22.58
C THR A 7 1.04 -15.22 -21.30
N ASP A 8 2.37 -15.34 -21.38
CA ASP A 8 3.21 -15.69 -20.22
C ASP A 8 3.16 -14.63 -19.10
N LYS A 9 3.10 -13.33 -19.48
CA LYS A 9 2.95 -12.23 -18.52
C LYS A 9 1.56 -12.24 -17.85
N GLN A 10 0.51 -12.50 -18.62
CA GLN A 10 -0.86 -12.58 -18.09
C GLN A 10 -0.99 -13.78 -17.14
N ASP A 11 -0.47 -14.94 -17.53
CA ASP A 11 -0.50 -16.15 -16.69
C ASP A 11 0.30 -15.96 -15.39
N LYS A 12 1.46 -15.28 -15.45
CA LYS A 12 2.22 -14.90 -14.26
C LYS A 12 1.39 -13.97 -13.37
N GLN A 13 0.74 -12.96 -13.95
CA GLN A 13 -0.09 -12.01 -13.20
C GLN A 13 -1.29 -12.70 -12.54
N ASP A 14 -2.00 -13.59 -13.24
CA ASP A 14 -3.17 -14.29 -12.70
C ASP A 14 -2.78 -15.21 -11.53
N LYS A 15 -1.63 -15.88 -11.62
CA LYS A 15 -1.06 -16.65 -10.50
C LYS A 15 -0.78 -15.80 -9.27
N ILE A 16 -0.17 -14.62 -9.46
CA ILE A 16 0.11 -13.68 -8.37
C ILE A 16 -1.19 -13.23 -7.70
N VAL A 17 -2.20 -12.88 -8.51
CA VAL A 17 -3.50 -12.43 -8.01
C VAL A 17 -4.18 -13.54 -7.20
N GLY A 18 -4.21 -14.78 -7.71
CA GLY A 18 -4.79 -15.92 -6.98
C GLY A 18 -4.10 -16.19 -5.64
N MET A 19 -2.76 -16.11 -5.62
CA MET A 19 -1.98 -16.23 -4.39
C MET A 19 -2.33 -15.15 -3.36
N PHE A 20 -2.58 -13.91 -3.78
CA PHE A 20 -3.02 -12.84 -2.88
C PHE A 20 -4.46 -13.03 -2.41
N ASP A 21 -5.37 -13.51 -3.27
CA ASP A 21 -6.73 -13.86 -2.86
C ASP A 21 -6.73 -14.87 -1.71
N ASP A 22 -5.88 -15.90 -1.80
CA ASP A 22 -5.78 -16.97 -0.78
C ASP A 22 -5.29 -16.47 0.58
N ILE A 23 -4.45 -15.44 0.63
CA ILE A 23 -3.88 -14.91 1.88
C ILE A 23 -4.61 -13.68 2.42
N ALA A 24 -5.56 -13.11 1.67
CA ALA A 24 -6.19 -11.81 1.96
C ALA A 24 -6.69 -11.68 3.42
N SER A 25 -7.27 -12.74 3.97
CA SER A 25 -7.82 -12.76 5.34
C SER A 25 -6.77 -12.67 6.45
N THR A 26 -5.53 -13.06 6.17
CA THR A 26 -4.44 -13.18 7.16
C THR A 26 -3.25 -12.24 6.88
N TYR A 27 -3.23 -11.63 5.69
CA TYR A 27 -2.16 -10.78 5.19
C TYR A 27 -1.75 -9.68 6.17
N ASP A 28 -2.72 -8.96 6.74
CA ASP A 28 -2.44 -7.89 7.68
C ASP A 28 -1.73 -8.40 8.92
N LEU A 29 -2.19 -9.50 9.50
CA LEU A 29 -1.56 -10.02 10.69
C LEU A 29 -0.12 -10.43 10.39
N ALA A 30 0.11 -11.09 9.26
CA ALA A 30 1.45 -11.43 8.84
C ALA A 30 2.34 -10.18 8.76
N ASN A 31 1.87 -9.11 8.11
CA ASN A 31 2.59 -7.84 8.05
C ASN A 31 2.88 -7.27 9.45
N ARG A 32 1.90 -7.28 10.36
CA ARG A 32 2.10 -6.78 11.73
C ARG A 32 3.10 -7.64 12.52
N VAL A 33 3.08 -8.96 12.35
CA VAL A 33 4.00 -9.85 13.06
C VAL A 33 5.42 -9.71 12.51
N LEU A 34 5.58 -9.79 11.19
CA LEU A 34 6.88 -9.72 10.52
C LEU A 34 7.55 -8.34 10.71
N SER A 35 6.77 -7.26 10.71
CA SER A 35 7.30 -5.91 10.95
C SER A 35 7.49 -5.57 12.43
N PHE A 36 7.14 -6.48 13.35
CA PHE A 36 6.97 -6.20 14.78
C PHE A 36 6.06 -4.98 15.04
N GLY A 37 5.06 -4.79 14.19
CA GLY A 37 4.07 -3.72 14.24
C GLY A 37 4.58 -2.35 13.76
N ILE A 38 5.86 -2.22 13.39
CA ILE A 38 6.47 -0.94 13.03
C ILE A 38 5.90 -0.41 11.71
N ASP A 39 5.38 -1.27 10.83
CA ASP A 39 4.80 -0.84 9.55
C ASP A 39 3.56 0.07 9.71
N ILE A 40 2.90 0.07 10.90
CA ILE A 40 1.85 1.05 11.23
C ILE A 40 2.45 2.46 11.17
N GLN A 41 3.62 2.63 11.79
CA GLN A 41 4.28 3.93 11.87
C GLN A 41 4.81 4.38 10.52
N TRP A 42 5.29 3.47 9.67
CA TRP A 42 5.74 3.82 8.32
C TRP A 42 4.60 4.39 7.49
N ARG A 43 3.44 3.71 7.47
CA ARG A 43 2.23 4.17 6.77
C ARG A 43 1.76 5.54 7.28
N LYS A 44 1.67 5.68 8.61
CA LYS A 44 1.29 6.94 9.27
C LYS A 44 2.23 8.10 8.92
N LYS A 45 3.54 7.87 8.94
CA LYS A 45 4.56 8.87 8.56
C LYS A 45 4.46 9.23 7.08
N GLY A 46 4.15 8.28 6.21
CA GLY A 46 3.88 8.52 4.79
C GLY A 46 2.75 9.51 4.58
N CYS A 47 1.59 9.27 5.21
CA CYS A 47 0.45 10.18 5.14
C CYS A 47 0.78 11.58 5.68
N ASP A 48 1.39 11.66 6.87
CA ASP A 48 1.75 12.94 7.50
C ASP A 48 2.72 13.74 6.59
N LYS A 49 3.73 13.08 6.04
CA LYS A 49 4.73 13.74 5.18
C LYS A 49 4.13 14.21 3.87
N ALA A 50 3.19 13.46 3.28
CA ALA A 50 2.49 13.90 2.08
C ALA A 50 1.64 15.15 2.33
N PHE A 51 0.91 15.22 3.46
CA PHE A 51 0.14 16.42 3.81
C PHE A 51 1.03 17.64 4.08
N GLU A 52 2.18 17.44 4.71
CA GLU A 52 3.19 18.47 4.94
C GLU A 52 3.73 19.02 3.62
N ILE A 53 4.13 18.14 2.70
CA ILE A 53 4.70 18.52 1.39
C ILE A 53 3.67 19.23 0.51
N LEU A 54 2.42 18.77 0.53
CA LEU A 54 1.32 19.45 -0.18
C LEU A 54 0.96 20.80 0.47
N GLY A 55 1.46 21.10 1.67
CA GLY A 55 1.15 22.32 2.39
C GLY A 55 -0.32 22.43 2.79
N ILE A 56 -0.99 21.31 3.07
CA ILE A 56 -2.44 21.24 3.32
C ILE A 56 -2.84 20.98 4.78
N LEU A 57 -1.90 21.14 5.71
CA LEU A 57 -2.19 21.04 7.15
C LEU A 57 -3.14 22.18 7.59
N GLY A 58 -4.08 21.87 8.49
CA GLY A 58 -4.95 22.87 9.14
C GLY A 58 -6.19 23.30 8.33
N GLN A 59 -7.15 22.38 8.14
CA GLN A 59 -8.48 22.61 7.55
C GLN A 59 -8.54 22.90 6.05
N LYS A 60 -7.51 22.46 5.30
CA LYS A 60 -7.58 22.45 3.83
C LYS A 60 -8.26 21.19 3.31
N GLU A 61 -8.79 21.31 2.10
CA GLU A 61 -9.59 20.28 1.45
C GLU A 61 -8.81 19.59 0.33
N LEU A 62 -8.88 18.27 0.30
CA LEU A 62 -8.36 17.42 -0.77
C LEU A 62 -9.53 16.70 -1.42
N ALA A 63 -9.65 16.83 -2.74
CA ALA A 63 -10.75 16.23 -3.48
C ALA A 63 -10.75 14.70 -3.37
N GLN A 64 -9.57 14.06 -3.49
CA GLN A 64 -9.48 12.61 -3.50
C GLN A 64 -8.11 12.11 -3.06
N VAL A 65 -8.10 11.00 -2.33
CA VAL A 65 -6.93 10.10 -2.19
C VAL A 65 -7.22 8.80 -2.94
N THR A 66 -6.28 8.40 -3.80
CA THR A 66 -6.31 7.10 -4.48
C THR A 66 -5.13 6.26 -3.99
N ASP A 67 -5.42 5.07 -3.48
CA ASP A 67 -4.44 4.07 -3.06
C ASP A 67 -4.39 2.95 -4.10
N VAL A 68 -3.26 2.81 -4.79
CA VAL A 68 -3.04 1.83 -5.86
C VAL A 68 -2.27 0.65 -5.28
N ALA A 69 -2.71 -0.57 -5.61
CA ALA A 69 -2.29 -1.78 -4.89
C ALA A 69 -2.62 -1.66 -3.39
N THR A 70 -3.86 -1.27 -3.10
CA THR A 70 -4.33 -0.98 -1.73
C THR A 70 -4.36 -2.21 -0.83
N GLY A 71 -4.31 -3.41 -1.41
CA GLY A 71 -4.47 -4.67 -0.72
C GLY A 71 -5.78 -4.69 0.06
N THR A 72 -5.69 -5.01 1.34
CA THR A 72 -6.84 -5.02 2.26
C THR A 72 -7.26 -3.64 2.77
N GLY A 73 -6.74 -2.54 2.20
CA GLY A 73 -7.18 -1.17 2.48
C GLY A 73 -6.58 -0.51 3.73
N ASP A 74 -5.55 -1.09 4.33
CA ASP A 74 -4.99 -0.62 5.60
C ASP A 74 -4.45 0.83 5.52
N LEU A 75 -3.78 1.18 4.41
CA LEU A 75 -3.23 2.52 4.19
C LEU A 75 -4.32 3.59 4.02
N LEU A 76 -5.42 3.29 3.31
CA LEU A 76 -6.57 4.20 3.22
C LEU A 76 -7.14 4.57 4.59
N ILE A 77 -7.13 3.63 5.52
CA ILE A 77 -7.61 3.92 6.88
C ILE A 77 -6.63 4.87 7.58
N TYR A 78 -5.32 4.69 7.42
CA TYR A 78 -4.34 5.61 7.96
C TYR A 78 -4.40 6.98 7.29
N TRP A 79 -4.70 7.08 5.99
CA TRP A 79 -4.99 8.35 5.34
C TRP A 79 -6.15 9.08 6.03
N LYS A 80 -7.23 8.37 6.36
CA LYS A 80 -8.37 8.95 7.09
C LYS A 80 -8.01 9.37 8.52
N GLU A 81 -7.37 8.49 9.29
CA GLU A 81 -6.94 8.79 10.66
C GLU A 81 -6.01 10.02 10.70
N GLN A 82 -5.04 10.08 9.79
CA GLN A 82 -4.06 11.16 9.74
C GLN A 82 -4.65 12.45 9.17
N ALA A 83 -5.59 12.37 8.23
CA ALA A 83 -6.32 13.55 7.78
C ALA A 83 -7.07 14.19 8.94
N GLN A 84 -7.83 13.41 9.71
CA GLN A 84 -8.54 13.90 10.90
C GLN A 84 -7.59 14.53 11.93
N LYS A 85 -6.48 13.85 12.24
CA LYS A 85 -5.46 14.36 13.17
C LYS A 85 -4.85 15.69 12.71
N ASN A 86 -4.57 15.84 11.42
CA ASN A 86 -3.94 17.04 10.86
C ASN A 86 -4.97 18.10 10.41
N GLY A 87 -6.26 17.88 10.71
CA GLY A 87 -7.35 18.74 10.31
C GLY A 87 -7.56 18.82 8.80
N VAL A 88 -7.14 17.83 8.00
CA VAL A 88 -7.36 17.82 6.54
C VAL A 88 -8.73 17.20 6.24
N SER A 89 -9.52 17.87 5.40
CA SER A 89 -10.76 17.28 4.88
C SER A 89 -10.47 16.56 3.57
N ILE A 90 -10.90 15.31 3.44
CA ILE A 90 -10.78 14.53 2.20
C ILE A 90 -12.18 14.12 1.76
N GLN A 91 -12.59 14.54 0.56
CA GLN A 91 -13.94 14.26 0.08
C GLN A 91 -14.13 12.80 -0.33
N LYS A 92 -13.09 12.17 -0.89
CA LYS A 92 -13.19 10.83 -1.46
C LYS A 92 -11.92 10.00 -1.23
N TYR A 93 -12.14 8.72 -0.91
CA TYR A 93 -11.09 7.72 -0.80
C TYR A 93 -11.37 6.62 -1.83
N VAL A 94 -10.37 6.24 -2.62
CA VAL A 94 -10.48 5.20 -3.65
C VAL A 94 -9.35 4.21 -3.43
N GLY A 95 -9.68 2.92 -3.29
CA GLY A 95 -8.72 1.83 -3.28
C GLY A 95 -8.84 1.02 -4.56
N VAL A 96 -7.71 0.69 -5.18
CA VAL A 96 -7.64 -0.16 -6.37
C VAL A 96 -6.67 -1.29 -6.12
N ASP A 97 -7.11 -2.52 -6.38
CA ASP A 97 -6.28 -3.72 -6.30
C ASP A 97 -6.77 -4.75 -7.33
N PRO A 98 -5.87 -5.50 -8.01
CA PRO A 98 -6.28 -6.57 -8.90
C PRO A 98 -6.89 -7.78 -8.16
N SER A 99 -6.56 -7.99 -6.88
CA SER A 99 -7.12 -9.08 -6.07
C SER A 99 -8.51 -8.73 -5.55
N VAL A 100 -9.49 -9.53 -5.97
CA VAL A 100 -10.89 -9.38 -5.51
C VAL A 100 -10.99 -9.73 -4.03
N GLY A 101 -10.31 -10.79 -3.58
CA GLY A 101 -10.28 -11.21 -2.17
C GLY A 101 -9.72 -10.13 -1.25
N MET A 102 -8.65 -9.44 -1.67
CA MET A 102 -8.10 -8.28 -0.95
C MET A 102 -9.13 -7.15 -0.82
N LEU A 103 -9.82 -6.80 -1.91
CA LEU A 103 -10.86 -5.77 -1.91
C LEU A 103 -12.09 -6.15 -1.07
N GLU A 104 -12.47 -7.43 -1.02
CA GLU A 104 -13.55 -7.90 -0.14
C GLU A 104 -13.20 -7.72 1.34
N VAL A 105 -11.97 -8.04 1.72
CA VAL A 105 -11.46 -7.80 3.08
C VAL A 105 -11.41 -6.30 3.38
N ALA A 106 -10.99 -5.48 2.41
CA ALA A 106 -10.97 -4.03 2.54
C ALA A 106 -12.36 -3.45 2.82
N LYS A 107 -13.37 -3.86 2.03
CA LYS A 107 -14.78 -3.47 2.23
C LYS A 107 -15.26 -3.83 3.63
N LYS A 108 -15.07 -5.09 4.05
CA LYS A 108 -15.43 -5.57 5.39
C LYS A 108 -14.78 -4.74 6.50
N LYS A 109 -13.50 -4.38 6.37
CA LYS A 109 -12.80 -3.56 7.39
C LYS A 109 -13.33 -2.15 7.50
N VAL A 110 -13.63 -1.52 6.37
CA VAL A 110 -14.21 -0.16 6.35
C VAL A 110 -15.58 -0.15 7.01
N ASP A 111 -16.38 -1.21 6.80
CA ASP A 111 -17.68 -1.37 7.44
C ASP A 111 -17.57 -1.73 8.94
N LEU A 112 -16.67 -2.65 9.31
CA LEU A 112 -16.47 -3.12 10.69
C LEU A 112 -15.85 -2.07 11.61
N LYS A 113 -14.98 -1.17 11.10
CA LYS A 113 -14.43 -0.05 11.88
C LYS A 113 -15.50 0.96 12.31
N LYS A 114 -16.75 0.86 11.85
CA LYS A 114 -17.88 1.61 12.40
C LYS A 114 -18.41 1.01 13.71
N VAL A 115 -18.06 -0.24 14.08
CA VAL A 115 -18.84 -1.00 15.09
C VAL A 115 -18.06 -1.46 16.33
N LEU A 116 -16.83 -1.99 16.31
CA LEU A 116 -16.22 -2.53 17.56
C LEU A 116 -14.66 -2.53 17.64
N PRO A 117 -14.07 -2.58 18.86
CA PRO A 117 -12.64 -2.69 19.11
C PRO A 117 -12.10 -4.13 18.97
N LYS A 118 -10.80 -4.22 18.62
CA LYS A 118 -10.08 -5.42 18.13
C LYS A 118 -9.85 -6.52 19.17
N ILE A 119 -10.04 -7.79 18.79
CA ILE A 119 -9.27 -8.96 19.28
C ILE A 119 -9.11 -9.99 18.14
N GLY A 120 -7.93 -10.63 18.05
CA GLY A 120 -7.74 -11.94 17.41
C GLY A 120 -6.60 -12.02 16.40
N GLY A 121 -5.52 -12.74 16.75
CA GLY A 121 -4.41 -13.07 15.85
C GLY A 121 -4.52 -14.52 15.35
N PHE A 122 -4.49 -14.70 14.02
CA PHE A 122 -4.32 -15.98 13.32
C PHE A 122 -3.13 -15.93 12.35
N ILE A 123 -2.08 -16.69 12.66
CA ILE A 123 -0.89 -16.81 11.80
C ILE A 123 -1.26 -17.61 10.54
N SER A 124 -1.08 -16.99 9.37
CA SER A 124 -1.25 -17.64 8.08
C SER A 124 -0.20 -18.73 7.87
N LYS A 125 -0.59 -19.90 7.38
CA LYS A 125 0.32 -21.00 6.99
C LYS A 125 0.53 -21.10 5.48
N ASN A 126 0.24 -20.05 4.70
CA ASN A 126 0.34 -20.14 3.24
C ASN A 126 1.80 -19.95 2.75
N TYR A 127 2.55 -21.05 2.72
CA TYR A 127 3.99 -21.09 2.42
C TYR A 127 4.30 -20.65 0.99
N GLU A 128 3.46 -20.97 0.00
CA GLU A 128 3.68 -20.63 -1.41
C GLU A 128 3.73 -19.12 -1.63
N ALA A 129 2.86 -18.36 -0.93
CA ALA A 129 2.87 -16.91 -1.01
C ALA A 129 4.19 -16.28 -0.53
N TYR A 130 4.81 -16.86 0.50
CA TYR A 130 6.09 -16.38 1.02
C TYR A 130 7.29 -16.87 0.19
N GLN A 131 7.15 -17.95 -0.58
CA GLN A 131 8.19 -18.41 -1.52
C GLN A 131 8.26 -17.53 -2.78
N TYR A 132 7.13 -16.97 -3.22
CA TYR A 132 7.08 -16.06 -4.38
C TYR A 132 7.72 -14.69 -4.10
N LEU A 133 7.66 -14.22 -2.85
CA LEU A 133 8.19 -12.91 -2.43
C LEU A 133 9.68 -12.72 -2.81
N PRO A 134 10.61 -13.61 -2.45
CA PRO A 134 12.03 -13.51 -2.84
C PRO A 134 12.25 -13.39 -4.35
N GLU A 135 11.60 -14.22 -5.16
CA GLU A 135 11.77 -14.23 -6.62
C GLU A 135 11.26 -12.93 -7.26
N SER A 136 10.17 -12.36 -6.74
CA SER A 136 9.61 -11.10 -7.24
C SER A 136 10.41 -9.85 -6.83
N ILE A 137 11.18 -9.92 -5.73
CA ILE A 137 11.98 -8.80 -5.23
C ILE A 137 13.15 -8.48 -6.18
N GLU A 138 13.71 -9.48 -6.86
CA GLU A 138 14.80 -9.26 -7.83
C GLU A 138 14.35 -8.49 -9.09
N GLU A 139 13.06 -8.55 -9.44
CA GLU A 139 12.47 -7.81 -10.55
C GLU A 139 11.99 -6.40 -10.14
N PHE A 140 12.03 -6.07 -8.85
CA PHE A 140 11.51 -4.80 -8.34
C PHE A 140 12.48 -3.64 -8.57
N LEU A 141 11.94 -2.48 -8.96
CA LEU A 141 12.75 -1.27 -9.12
C LEU A 141 13.43 -0.92 -7.79
N THR A 142 14.72 -0.58 -7.85
CA THR A 142 15.40 0.01 -6.69
C THR A 142 14.81 1.37 -6.36
N THR A 143 15.15 1.92 -5.19
CA THR A 143 14.70 3.27 -4.79
C THR A 143 15.15 4.31 -5.81
N GLU A 144 16.36 4.20 -6.33
CA GLU A 144 16.95 5.10 -7.31
C GLU A 144 16.24 4.96 -8.66
N MET A 145 15.99 3.73 -9.11
CA MET A 145 15.27 3.49 -10.37
C MET A 145 13.85 4.02 -10.31
N LEU A 146 13.12 3.76 -9.21
CA LEU A 146 11.76 4.28 -9.05
C LEU A 146 11.73 5.81 -8.98
N ALA A 147 12.70 6.44 -8.34
CA ALA A 147 12.81 7.90 -8.34
C ALA A 147 13.04 8.45 -9.75
N GLN A 148 13.92 7.81 -10.53
CA GLN A 148 14.17 8.19 -11.92
C GLN A 148 12.90 8.04 -12.78
N GLU A 149 12.19 6.92 -12.68
CA GLU A 149 10.92 6.69 -13.40
C GLU A 149 9.88 7.77 -13.06
N LEU A 150 9.79 8.18 -11.79
CA LEU A 150 8.92 9.27 -11.36
C LEU A 150 9.33 10.62 -11.99
N GLU A 151 10.63 10.91 -12.03
CA GLU A 151 11.14 12.14 -12.65
C GLU A 151 10.89 12.17 -14.16
N GLU A 152 11.11 11.07 -14.86
CA GLU A 152 10.81 10.90 -16.29
C GLU A 152 9.31 11.03 -16.58
N ALA A 153 8.45 10.58 -15.66
CA ALA A 153 7.00 10.78 -15.71
C ALA A 153 6.55 12.21 -15.36
N GLY A 154 7.49 13.14 -15.12
CA GLY A 154 7.22 14.56 -14.87
C GLY A 154 6.95 14.91 -13.41
N PHE A 155 7.33 14.04 -12.46
CA PHE A 155 7.28 14.36 -11.04
C PHE A 155 8.60 15.00 -10.57
N GLU A 156 8.52 15.77 -9.50
CA GLU A 156 9.65 16.27 -8.74
C GLU A 156 9.73 15.48 -7.43
N MET A 157 10.87 14.86 -7.17
CA MET A 157 11.11 14.18 -5.89
C MET A 157 11.18 15.19 -4.75
N LYS A 158 10.30 15.07 -3.76
CA LYS A 158 10.22 15.98 -2.61
C LYS A 158 10.81 15.38 -1.34
N TYR A 159 10.77 14.05 -1.21
CA TYR A 159 11.25 13.37 -0.01
C TYR A 159 11.55 11.89 -0.26
N THR A 160 12.65 11.41 0.31
CA THR A 160 12.98 9.99 0.36
C THR A 160 13.45 9.62 1.76
N LYS A 161 12.93 8.53 2.33
CA LYS A 161 13.37 8.01 3.62
C LYS A 161 13.29 6.49 3.68
N SER A 162 14.42 5.87 3.96
CA SER A 162 14.50 4.47 4.32
C SER A 162 14.11 4.24 5.78
N PHE A 163 13.42 3.14 6.04
CA PHE A 163 13.03 2.63 7.35
C PHE A 163 13.63 1.24 7.58
N SER A 164 13.95 0.95 8.85
CA SER A 164 14.45 -0.35 9.32
C SER A 164 15.52 -0.96 8.42
N MET A 165 16.60 -0.20 8.19
CA MET A 165 17.76 -0.64 7.40
C MET A 165 17.42 -1.07 5.96
N GLY A 166 16.40 -0.47 5.33
CA GLY A 166 16.05 -0.73 3.93
C GLY A 166 14.85 -1.66 3.72
N ILE A 167 14.23 -2.18 4.79
CA ILE A 167 13.04 -3.03 4.68
C ILE A 167 11.85 -2.28 4.03
N SER A 168 11.75 -0.98 4.25
CA SER A 168 10.71 -0.14 3.64
C SER A 168 11.28 1.24 3.32
N THR A 169 10.92 1.80 2.16
CA THR A 169 11.32 3.15 1.77
C THR A 169 10.07 3.97 1.44
N LEU A 170 9.98 5.16 2.00
CA LEU A 170 8.99 6.17 1.64
C LEU A 170 9.60 7.12 0.61
N LEU A 171 8.96 7.19 -0.55
CA LEU A 171 9.21 8.20 -1.57
C LEU A 171 7.97 9.10 -1.65
N VAL A 172 8.17 10.41 -1.70
CA VAL A 172 7.11 11.38 -1.98
C VAL A 172 7.55 12.25 -3.13
N ALA A 173 6.74 12.27 -4.18
CA ALA A 173 6.97 13.06 -5.38
C ALA A 173 5.72 13.88 -5.70
N GLN A 174 5.92 15.04 -6.31
CA GLN A 174 4.85 15.96 -6.69
C GLN A 174 4.93 16.24 -8.18
N LYS A 175 3.83 16.09 -8.91
CA LYS A 175 3.81 16.41 -10.34
C LYS A 175 4.05 17.90 -10.53
N LYS A 176 4.95 18.25 -11.46
CA LYS A 176 5.25 19.64 -11.85
C LYS A 176 4.05 20.32 -12.49
#